data_AF-A0A381U8N9-F1
#
_entry.id   AF-A0A381U8N9-F1
#
_cell.length_a   1.000
_cell.length_b   1.000
_cell.length_c   1.000
_cell.angle_alpha   90.00
_cell.angle_beta   90.00
_cell.angle_gamma   90.00
#
_symmetry.space_group_name_H-M   'P 1'
#
loop_
_entity.id
_entity.type
_entity.pdbx_description
1 polymer ?
#
loop_
_entity_poly.entity_id
_entity_poly.type
_entity_poly.pdbx_seq_one_letter_code
_entity_poly.pdbx_strand_id
1 'polypeptide(L)' 'MEGKLQTEKRTRDYIAVDLGAGSGRVLVGRFGEAHVDFEELHRFSNNP' A
#
# COMPACT_ATOMS: atom_id res chain seq x y z
N MET A 1 0.71 33.22 21.80
CA MET A 1 1.67 32.12 21.55
C MET A 1 1.04 31.22 20.49
N GLU A 2 1.53 31.28 19.25
CA GLU A 2 1.02 30.47 18.14
C GLU A 2 1.39 29.00 18.36
N GLY A 3 0.36 28.16 18.58
CA GLY A 3 0.51 26.72 18.56
C GLY A 3 0.75 26.26 17.13
N LYS A 4 1.97 25.83 16.82
CA LYS A 4 2.24 25.11 15.58
C LYS A 4 1.42 23.83 15.58
N LEU A 5 0.42 23.72 14.70
CA LEU A 5 -0.12 22.41 14.34
C LEU A 5 1.02 21.62 13.69
N GLN A 6 1.56 20.65 14.41
CA GLN A 6 2.28 19.58 13.75
C GLN A 6 1.26 18.80 12.94
N THR A 7 1.25 19.03 11.62
CA THR A 7 0.55 18.12 10.72
C THR A 7 1.33 16.82 10.74
N GLU A 8 0.82 15.83 11.46
CA GLU A 8 1.21 14.43 11.31
C GLU A 8 1.35 14.11 9.81
N LYS A 9 2.50 13.59 9.39
CA LYS A 9 2.70 13.15 8.00
C LYS A 9 1.73 11.99 7.76
N ARG A 10 0.60 12.29 7.11
CA ARG A 10 -0.42 11.28 6.81
C ARG A 10 0.08 10.38 5.69
N THR A 11 0.46 9.16 6.02
CA THR A 11 0.58 8.06 5.07
C THR A 11 -0.79 7.44 4.84
N ARG A 12 -1.08 7.05 3.60
CA ARG A 12 -2.28 6.29 3.25
C ARG A 12 -1.88 4.94 2.67
N ASP A 13 -2.52 3.90 3.17
CA ASP A 13 -2.31 2.54 2.70
C ASP A 13 -3.36 2.17 1.67
N TYR A 14 -2.91 1.62 0.54
CA TYR A 14 -3.76 1.13 -0.53
C TYR A 14 -3.42 -0.33 -0.80
N ILE A 15 -4.46 -1.15 -0.99
CA ILE A 15 -4.30 -2.55 -1.38
C ILE A 15 -4.52 -2.66 -2.88
N ALA A 16 -3.55 -3.26 -3.56
CA ALA A 16 -3.69 -3.66 -4.96
C ALA A 16 -3.76 -5.19 -5.03
N VAL A 17 -4.79 -5.69 -5.72
CA VAL A 17 -4.97 -7.12 -6.00
C VAL A 17 -4.82 -7.33 -7.49
N ASP A 18 -3.84 -8.14 -7.88
CA ASP A 18 -3.64 -8.58 -9.27
C ASP A 18 -4.10 -10.03 -9.41
N LEU A 19 -5.04 -10.26 -10.34
CA LEU A 19 -5.64 -11.56 -10.63
C LEU A 19 -5.16 -12.04 -12.00
N GLY A 20 -4.05 -12.77 -12.01
CA GLY A 20 -3.52 -13.42 -13.20
C GLY A 20 -4.17 -14.77 -13.45
N ALA A 21 -3.97 -15.31 -14.66
CA ALA A 21 -4.58 -16.57 -15.08
C ALA A 21 -4.22 -17.77 -14.17
N GLY A 22 -2.95 -17.90 -13.77
CA GLY A 22 -2.47 -19.03 -12.94
C GLY A 22 -2.05 -18.65 -11.52
N SER A 23 -2.00 -17.37 -11.20
CA SER A 23 -1.59 -16.88 -9.88
C SER A 23 -2.06 -15.45 -9.69
N GLY A 24 -2.20 -15.03 -8.44
CA GLY A 24 -2.39 -13.63 -8.09
C GLY A 24 -1.42 -13.16 -7.01
N ARG A 25 -1.46 -11.85 -6.77
CA ARG A 25 -0.69 -11.21 -5.69
C ARG A 25 -1.49 -10.10 -5.03
N VAL A 26 -1.18 -9.87 -3.76
CA VAL A 26 -1.66 -8.74 -2.97
C VAL A 26 -0.47 -7.89 -2.58
N LEU A 27 -0.52 -6.61 -2.94
CA LEU A 27 0.48 -5.61 -2.59
C LEU A 27 -0.16 -4.58 -1.66
N VAL A 28 0.60 -4.09 -0.67
CA VAL A 28 0.29 -2.83 0.00
C VAL A 28 1.19 -1.73 -0.55
N GLY A 29 0.59 -0.62 -0.97
CA GLY A 29 1.30 0.61 -1.30
C GLY A 29 1.07 1.63 -0.20
N ARG A 30 2.15 2.21 0.33
CA ARG A 30 2.11 3.26 1.36
C ARG A 30 2.48 4.58 0.72
N PHE A 31 1.50 5.47 0.59
CA PHE A 31 1.66 6.76 -0.10
C PHE A 31 1.80 7.88 0.94
N GLY A 32 3.00 8.44 1.03
CA GLY A 32 3.30 9.68 1.73
C GLY A 32 3.30 10.89 0.77
N GLU A 33 3.63 12.06 1.29
CA GLU A 33 3.61 13.31 0.51
C GLU A 33 4.69 13.38 -0.57
N ALA A 34 5.83 12.73 -0.36
CA ALA A 34 7.00 12.78 -1.25
C ALA A 34 7.59 11.39 -1.56
N HIS A 35 7.01 10.34 -0.98
CA HIS A 35 7.55 8.99 -1.09
C HIS A 35 6.43 7.97 -1.23
N VAL A 36 6.71 6.91 -1.98
CA VAL A 36 5.83 5.76 -2.15
C VAL A 36 6.64 4.50 -1.87
N ASP A 37 6.19 3.72 -0.90
CA ASP A 37 6.71 2.39 -0.60
C ASP A 37 5.71 1.32 -1.05
N PHE A 38 6.20 0.13 -1.36
CA PHE A 38 5.35 -1.02 -1.60
C PHE A 38 5.95 -2.31 -1.05
N GLU A 39 5.08 -3.25 -0.69
CA GLU A 39 5.44 -4.55 -0.13
C GLU A 39 4.49 -5.61 -0.70
N GLU A 40 5.06 -6.75 -1.14
CA GLU A 40 4.26 -7.94 -1.48
C GLU A 40 3.83 -8.63 -0.19
N LEU A 41 2.53 -8.52 0.13
CA LEU A 41 1.95 -9.15 1.32
C LEU A 41 1.66 -10.62 1.08
N HIS A 42 1.24 -10.97 -0.14
CA HIS A 42 0.87 -12.34 -0.45
C HIS A 42 0.97 -12.65 -1.94
N ARG A 43 1.35 -13.90 -2.22
CA ARG A 43 1.30 -14.52 -3.54
C ARG A 43 0.57 -15.84 -3.42
N PHE A 44 -0.41 -16.05 -4.30
CA PHE A 44 -1.26 -17.23 -4.29
C PHE A 44 -1.35 -17.86 -5.67
N SER A 45 -1.56 -19.18 -5.70
CA SER A 45 -1.91 -19.90 -6.93
C SER A 45 -3.38 -19.67 -7.26
N ASN A 46 -3.71 -19.52 -8.53
CA ASN A 46 -5.09 -19.44 -9.01
C ASN A 46 -5.55 -20.82 -9.54
N ASN A 47 -5.41 -21.84 -8.70
CA ASN A 47 -5.89 -23.18 -9.00
C ASN A 47 -7.30 -23.35 -8.40
N PRO A 48 -8.24 -24.00 -9.10
CA PRO A 48 -9.58 -24.29 -8.59
C PRO A 48 -9.60 -25.13 -7.31
#